data_AF-A0A968MRH2-F1
#
_entry.id   AF-A0A968MRH2-F1
#
_cell.length_a   1.000
_cell.length_b   1.000
_cell.length_c   1.000
_cell.angle_alpha   90.00
_cell.angle_beta   90.00
_cell.angle_gamma   90.00
#
_symmetry.space_group_name_H-M   'P 1'
#
loop_
_entity.id
_entity.type
_entity.pdbx_description
1 polymer ?
#
loop_
_entity_poly.entity_id
_entity_poly.type
_entity_poly.pdbx_seq_one_letter_code
_entity_poly.pdbx_strand_id
1 'polypeptide(L)'
;MVRSVPIIFHIHFYKESIYGTPQRALPETLFNKHIAEELSPTCIYIDRSFNILFINGNVNDYLKIGRGQLQQDLLKMMVNEKMNAMVRNGVRRLKEERKTIVFKGVTFENNNQTIYVDIQFSSVKN
;
A
#
# COMPACT_ATOMS: atom_id res chain seq x y z
N MET A 1 36.30 -15.49 -10.79
CA MET A 1 35.08 -15.84 -11.53
C MET A 1 34.09 -14.68 -11.36
N VAL A 2 33.98 -13.79 -12.35
CA VAL A 2 33.10 -12.61 -12.29
C VAL A 2 31.71 -13.04 -12.72
N ARG A 3 30.73 -13.00 -11.81
CA ARG A 3 29.33 -13.26 -12.14
C ARG A 3 28.74 -11.99 -12.76
N SER A 4 28.53 -12.01 -14.08
CA SER A 4 27.72 -11.01 -14.77
C SER A 4 26.27 -11.19 -14.34
N VAL A 5 25.70 -10.18 -13.69
CA VAL A 5 24.26 -10.10 -13.42
C VAL A 5 23.63 -9.48 -14.67
N PRO A 6 22.68 -10.14 -15.34
CA PRO A 6 22.04 -9.55 -16.52
C PRO A 6 21.27 -8.29 -16.13
N ILE A 7 21.53 -7.19 -16.84
CA ILE A 7 20.72 -5.97 -16.77
C ILE A 7 19.48 -6.24 -17.64
N ILE A 8 18.32 -6.42 -17.01
CA ILE A 8 17.04 -6.58 -17.70
C ILE A 8 16.50 -5.18 -18.01
N PHE A 9 16.38 -4.84 -19.29
CA PHE A 9 15.74 -3.60 -19.74
C PHE A 9 14.24 -3.82 -19.96
N HIS A 10 13.40 -3.16 -19.16
CA HIS A 10 11.95 -3.10 -19.40
C HIS A 10 11.66 -1.94 -20.37
N ILE A 11 11.41 -2.25 -21.65
CA ILE A 11 11.11 -1.26 -22.70
C ILE A 11 9.60 -1.26 -22.96
N HIS A 12 8.92 -0.17 -22.61
CA HIS A 12 7.48 0.00 -22.82
C HIS A 12 7.22 0.96 -23.98
N PHE A 13 6.50 0.53 -25.00
CA PHE A 13 6.09 1.36 -26.13
C PHE A 13 4.76 2.07 -25.82
N TYR A 14 4.70 3.38 -26.04
CA TYR A 14 3.47 4.15 -25.93
C TYR A 14 2.63 3.99 -27.20
N LYS A 15 1.34 3.66 -27.07
CA LYS A 15 0.37 3.71 -28.18
C LYS A 15 -0.46 4.97 -28.00
N GLU A 16 -0.32 5.93 -28.92
CA GLU A 16 -1.15 7.15 -28.91
C GLU A 16 -2.62 6.78 -29.17
N SER A 17 -3.53 7.23 -28.29
CA SER A 17 -4.99 7.10 -28.44
C SER A 17 -5.55 8.26 -29.26
N ILE A 18 -6.50 7.96 -30.15
CA ILE A 18 -7.12 8.87 -31.15
C ILE A 18 -8.37 9.63 -30.66
N TYR A 19 -8.62 9.72 -29.35
CA TYR A 19 -9.76 10.50 -28.81
C TYR A 19 -9.36 11.43 -27.67
N GLY A 20 -9.48 12.75 -27.91
CA GLY A 20 -9.41 13.83 -26.94
C GLY A 20 -8.00 14.12 -26.42
N THR A 21 -7.57 15.39 -26.42
CA THR A 21 -6.22 15.82 -25.99
C THR A 21 -5.76 15.05 -24.75
N PRO A 22 -4.84 14.08 -24.87
CA PRO A 22 -4.25 13.49 -23.69
C PRO A 22 -3.42 14.60 -23.08
N GLN A 23 -3.76 15.01 -21.85
CA GLN A 23 -2.75 15.62 -21.00
C GLN A 23 -1.60 14.60 -21.01
N ARG A 24 -0.53 14.86 -21.77
CA ARG A 24 0.62 13.96 -21.86
C ARG A 24 1.13 13.84 -20.43
N ALA A 25 0.75 12.77 -19.73
CA ALA A 25 1.36 12.42 -18.47
C ALA A 25 2.85 12.38 -18.77
N LEU A 26 3.63 13.20 -18.06
CA LEU A 26 5.07 13.28 -18.28
C LEU A 26 5.63 11.84 -18.21
N PRO A 27 6.61 11.46 -19.04
CA PRO A 27 7.18 10.12 -19.02
C PRO A 27 7.53 9.62 -17.61
N GLU A 28 7.96 10.55 -16.74
CA GLU A 28 8.19 10.31 -15.32
C GLU A 28 6.93 9.87 -14.55
N THR A 29 5.77 10.48 -14.79
CA THR A 29 4.50 10.08 -14.16
C THR A 29 4.10 8.67 -14.56
N LEU A 30 4.27 8.31 -15.84
CA LEU A 30 3.99 6.96 -16.31
C LEU A 30 4.98 5.94 -15.75
N PHE A 31 6.26 6.30 -15.69
CA PHE A 31 7.30 5.48 -15.07
C PHE A 31 7.01 5.25 -13.58
N ASN A 32 6.74 6.31 -12.82
CA ASN A 32 6.40 6.21 -11.39
C ASN A 32 5.14 5.39 -11.15
N LYS A 33 4.12 5.54 -12.00
CA LYS A 33 2.92 4.70 -11.95
C LYS A 33 3.26 3.23 -12.17
N HIS A 34 4.04 2.91 -13.20
CA HIS A 34 4.44 1.55 -13.51
C HIS A 34 5.26 0.91 -12.37
N ILE A 35 6.22 1.65 -11.80
CA ILE A 35 7.00 1.19 -10.64
C ILE A 35 6.11 0.97 -9.42
N ALA A 36 5.14 1.87 -9.17
CA ALA A 36 4.20 1.71 -8.06
C ALA A 36 3.29 0.49 -8.22
N GLU A 37 2.82 0.21 -9.44
CA GLU A 37 1.93 -0.92 -9.72
C GLU A 37 2.66 -2.27 -9.67
N GLU A 38 3.87 -2.36 -10.25
CA GLU A 38 4.57 -3.65 -10.42
C GLU A 38 5.55 -3.97 -9.28
N LEU A 39 6.16 -2.97 -8.65
CA LEU A 39 7.30 -3.18 -7.75
C LEU A 39 7.06 -2.69 -6.32
N SER A 40 6.08 -1.81 -6.10
CA SER A 40 5.80 -1.33 -4.74
C SER A 40 4.94 -2.35 -3.98
N PRO A 41 5.25 -2.62 -2.71
CA PRO A 41 4.39 -3.46 -1.88
C PRO A 41 3.00 -2.83 -1.72
N THR A 42 2.03 -3.66 -1.33
CA THR A 42 0.72 -3.19 -0.88
C THR A 42 0.90 -2.25 0.31
N CYS A 43 0.36 -1.04 0.23
CA CYS A 43 0.48 -0.06 1.30
C CYS A 43 -0.74 0.86 1.38
N ILE A 44 -0.92 1.45 2.56
CA ILE A 44 -2.03 2.35 2.87
C ILE A 44 -1.46 3.62 3.49
N TYR A 45 -1.78 4.75 2.90
CA TYR A 45 -1.44 6.07 3.42
C TYR A 45 -2.62 6.60 4.22
N ILE A 46 -2.33 7.07 5.43
CA ILE A 46 -3.34 7.61 6.34
C ILE A 46 -2.95 8.97 6.89
N ASP A 47 -3.96 9.77 7.24
CA ASP A 47 -3.76 10.98 8.03
C ASP A 47 -3.63 10.68 9.55
N ARG A 48 -3.54 11.74 10.36
CA ARG A 48 -3.41 11.62 11.82
C ARG A 48 -4.66 11.06 12.51
N SER A 49 -5.80 11.12 11.84
CA SER A 49 -7.11 10.65 12.27
C SER A 49 -7.46 9.27 11.71
N PHE A 50 -6.50 8.59 11.08
CA PHE A 50 -6.67 7.28 10.43
C PHE A 50 -7.58 7.29 9.19
N ASN A 51 -7.86 8.46 8.60
CA ASN A 51 -8.52 8.48 7.30
C ASN A 51 -7.54 8.03 6.22
N ILE A 52 -7.98 7.12 5.36
CA ILE A 52 -7.22 6.65 4.22
C ILE A 52 -7.15 7.76 3.18
N LEU A 53 -5.92 8.13 2.83
CA LEU A 53 -5.63 9.12 1.78
C LEU A 53 -5.33 8.44 0.44
N PHE A 54 -4.68 7.28 0.49
CA PHE A 54 -4.28 6.53 -0.71
C PHE A 54 -4.03 5.05 -0.38
N ILE A 55 -4.26 4.18 -1.37
CA ILE A 55 -3.97 2.74 -1.30
C ILE A 55 -3.19 2.35 -2.54
N ASN A 56 -2.08 1.64 -2.36
CA ASN A 56 -1.36 0.95 -3.42
C ASN A 56 -1.54 -0.57 -3.27
N GLY A 57 -1.79 -1.27 -4.37
CA GLY A 57 -1.96 -2.72 -4.39
C GLY A 57 -3.32 -3.23 -3.90
N ASN A 58 -3.44 -4.55 -3.72
CA ASN A 58 -4.68 -5.20 -3.29
C ASN A 58 -4.74 -5.30 -1.75
N VAL A 59 -5.80 -4.73 -1.17
CA VAL A 59 -6.02 -4.69 0.29
C VAL A 59 -7.24 -5.49 0.78
N ASN A 60 -7.93 -6.21 -0.10
CA ASN A 60 -9.19 -6.90 0.22
C ASN A 60 -9.04 -7.94 1.33
N ASP A 61 -7.84 -8.48 1.49
CA ASP A 61 -7.47 -9.45 2.52
C ASP A 61 -7.35 -8.81 3.92
N TYR A 62 -7.14 -7.49 3.98
CA TYR A 62 -6.91 -6.72 5.20
C TYR A 62 -8.06 -5.76 5.55
N LEU A 63 -8.81 -5.30 4.54
CA LEU A 63 -9.91 -4.35 4.67
C LEU A 63 -11.24 -4.94 4.22
N LYS A 64 -12.28 -4.72 5.03
CA LYS A 64 -13.68 -4.87 4.68
C LYS A 64 -14.15 -3.66 3.88
N ILE A 65 -14.24 -3.82 2.57
CA ILE A 65 -14.89 -2.84 1.69
C ILE A 65 -16.39 -3.16 1.70
N GLY A 66 -17.12 -2.48 2.58
CA GLY A 66 -18.59 -2.60 2.67
C GLY A 66 -19.28 -2.03 1.42
N ARG A 67 -20.51 -2.49 1.16
CA ARG A 67 -21.40 -1.89 0.15
C ARG A 67 -22.24 -0.81 0.83
N GLY A 68 -22.39 0.35 0.19
CA GLY A 68 -23.19 1.48 0.72
C GLY A 68 -22.35 2.73 0.96
N GLN A 69 -22.38 3.25 2.19
CA GLN A 69 -21.69 4.50 2.53
C GLN A 69 -20.16 4.33 2.43
N LEU A 70 -19.49 5.28 1.77
CA LEU A 70 -18.04 5.26 1.62
C LEU A 70 -17.38 5.41 3.01
N GLN A 71 -16.78 4.34 3.50
CA GLN A 71 -16.01 4.34 4.73
C GLN A 71 -14.55 4.69 4.40
N GLN A 72 -14.01 5.74 5.01
CA GLN A 72 -12.62 6.18 4.79
C GLN A 72 -11.72 5.97 6.03
N ASP A 73 -12.31 5.83 7.21
CA ASP A 73 -11.57 5.52 8.45
C ASP A 73 -11.03 4.08 8.38
N LEU A 74 -9.71 3.96 8.32
CA LEU A 74 -8.98 2.70 8.25
C LEU A 74 -9.40 1.73 9.35
N LEU A 75 -9.63 2.23 10.56
CA LEU A 75 -9.91 1.40 11.73
C LEU A 75 -11.32 0.82 11.67
N LYS A 76 -12.25 1.49 10.98
CA LYS A 76 -13.59 0.94 10.73
C LYS A 76 -13.60 -0.06 9.58
N MET A 77 -12.57 -0.02 8.73
CA MET A 77 -12.44 -0.91 7.58
C MET A 77 -11.64 -2.18 7.90
N MET A 78 -10.91 -2.27 9.01
CA MET A 78 -10.14 -3.49 9.30
C MET A 78 -11.02 -4.74 9.40
N VAL A 79 -10.48 -5.86 8.93
CA VAL A 79 -11.19 -7.15 8.94
C VAL A 79 -11.48 -7.68 10.35
N ASN A 80 -10.67 -7.32 11.34
CA ASN A 80 -10.88 -7.72 12.73
C ASN A 80 -10.28 -6.73 13.74
N GLU A 81 -10.69 -6.87 15.00
CA GLU A 81 -10.27 -6.00 16.11
C GLU A 81 -8.79 -6.15 16.48
N LYS A 82 -8.20 -7.33 16.26
CA LYS A 82 -6.76 -7.55 16.51
C LYS A 82 -5.92 -6.66 15.59
N MET A 83 -6.30 -6.56 14.32
CA MET A 83 -5.68 -5.66 13.34
C MET A 83 -5.89 -4.20 13.73
N ASN A 84 -7.08 -3.82 14.21
CA ASN A 84 -7.32 -2.47 14.74
C ASN A 84 -6.38 -2.10 15.89
N ALA A 85 -6.29 -2.96 16.90
CA ALA A 85 -5.42 -2.75 18.05
C ALA A 85 -3.95 -2.63 17.61
N MET A 86 -3.53 -3.47 16.65
CA MET A 86 -2.19 -3.47 16.11
C MET A 86 -1.87 -2.19 15.34
N VAL A 87 -2.77 -1.71 14.47
CA VAL A 87 -2.60 -0.46 13.74
C VAL A 87 -2.50 0.72 14.70
N ARG A 88 -3.37 0.80 15.72
CA ARG A 88 -3.29 1.85 16.75
C ARG A 88 -1.96 1.81 17.49
N ASN A 89 -1.50 0.61 17.88
CA ASN A 89 -0.24 0.43 18.58
C ASN A 89 0.96 0.82 17.70
N GLY A 90 0.97 0.38 16.43
CA GLY A 90 2.03 0.69 15.46
C GLY A 90 2.14 2.18 15.20
N VAL A 91 1.02 2.87 14.97
CA VAL A 91 1.00 4.33 14.78
C VAL A 91 1.44 5.08 16.04
N ARG A 92 1.01 4.65 17.22
CA ARG A 92 1.44 5.24 18.49
C ARG A 92 2.96 5.10 18.69
N ARG A 93 3.49 3.89 18.51
CA ARG A 93 4.93 3.60 18.63
C ARG A 93 5.76 4.35 17.60
N LEU A 94 5.27 4.47 16.36
CA LEU A 94 5.93 5.27 15.32
C LEU A 94 6.08 6.73 15.75
N LYS A 95 5.05 7.31 16.39
CA LYS A 95 5.09 8.69 16.92
C LYS A 95 6.05 8.85 18.10
N GLU A 96 6.02 7.90 19.04
CA GLU A 96 6.85 7.94 20.26
C GLU A 96 8.32 7.66 19.97
N GLU A 97 8.60 6.60 19.21
CA GLU A 97 9.96 6.11 18.95
C GLU A 97 10.63 6.83 17.78
N ARG A 98 9.86 7.54 16.93
CA ARG A 98 10.33 8.27 15.75
C ARG A 98 11.17 7.44 14.77
N LYS A 99 10.89 6.13 14.72
CA LYS A 99 11.54 5.17 13.82
C LYS A 99 10.51 4.20 13.26
N THR A 100 10.87 3.54 12.16
CA THR A 100 10.04 2.50 11.55
C THR A 100 9.72 1.40 12.57
N ILE A 101 8.45 1.03 12.66
CA ILE A 101 7.96 -0.06 13.51
C ILE A 101 7.58 -1.23 12.63
N VAL A 102 8.02 -2.44 12.98
CA VAL A 102 7.71 -3.66 12.23
C VAL A 102 7.13 -4.70 13.18
N PHE A 103 5.98 -5.26 12.82
CA PHE A 103 5.42 -6.46 13.44
C PHE A 103 5.60 -7.61 12.47
N LYS A 104 6.35 -8.64 12.89
CA LYS A 104 6.60 -9.82 12.07
C LYS A 104 5.65 -10.96 12.42
N GLY A 105 5.27 -11.74 11.41
CA GLY A 105 4.46 -12.95 11.55
C GLY A 105 3.09 -12.69 12.17
N VAL A 106 2.45 -11.60 11.77
CA VAL A 106 1.08 -11.29 12.19
C VAL A 106 0.15 -12.29 11.54
N THR A 107 -0.58 -13.02 12.38
CA THR A 107 -1.61 -13.96 11.94
C THR A 107 -3.00 -13.52 12.35
N PHE A 108 -3.94 -13.66 11.43
CA PHE A 108 -5.35 -13.42 11.69
C PHE A 108 -6.24 -14.20 10.73
N GLU A 109 -7.49 -14.42 11.11
CA GLU A 109 -8.48 -15.08 10.26
C GLU A 109 -9.27 -14.05 9.46
N ASN A 110 -9.50 -14.34 8.19
CA ASN A 110 -10.42 -13.62 7.31
C ASN A 110 -11.05 -14.62 6.31
N ASN A 111 -12.37 -14.62 6.15
CA ASN A 111 -13.10 -15.52 5.25
C ASN A 111 -12.70 -17.02 5.39
N ASN A 112 -12.56 -17.51 6.62
CA ASN A 112 -12.11 -18.87 6.96
C ASN A 112 -10.69 -19.24 6.47
N GLN A 113 -9.89 -18.24 6.10
CA GLN A 113 -8.49 -18.42 5.78
C GLN A 113 -7.63 -17.76 6.85
N THR A 114 -6.54 -18.44 7.23
CA THR A 114 -5.50 -17.83 8.08
C THR A 114 -4.56 -17.05 7.19
N ILE A 115 -4.48 -15.75 7.43
CA ILE A 115 -3.57 -14.85 6.73
C ILE A 115 -2.32 -14.67 7.59
N TYR A 116 -1.16 -14.70 6.94
CA TYR A 116 0.16 -14.45 7.54
C TYR A 116 0.81 -13.26 6.84
N VAL A 117 1.17 -12.22 7.59
CA VAL A 117 1.73 -11.00 7.03
C VAL A 117 2.71 -10.32 7.98
N ASP A 118 3.70 -9.63 7.42
CA ASP A 118 4.54 -8.67 8.14
C ASP A 118 3.98 -7.26 7.92
N ILE A 119 3.83 -6.49 8.99
CA ILE A 119 3.25 -5.14 8.94
C ILE A 119 4.29 -4.12 9.35
N GLN A 120 4.53 -3.14 8.48
CA GLN A 120 5.46 -2.05 8.71
C GLN A 120 4.73 -0.71 8.81
N PHE A 121 5.11 0.10 9.80
CA PHE A 121 4.65 1.48 9.98
C PHE A 121 5.84 2.41 9.83
N SER A 122 5.74 3.36 8.90
CA SER A 122 6.76 4.38 8.65
C SER A 122 6.11 5.74 8.40
N SER A 123 6.78 6.80 8.86
CA SER A 123 6.39 8.16 8.51
C SER A 123 7.02 8.56 7.18
N VAL A 124 6.21 9.07 6.26
CA VAL A 124 6.73 9.73 5.05
C VAL A 124 7.01 11.18 5.40
N LYS A 125 8.21 11.65 5.08
CA LYS A 125 8.55 13.06 5.19
C LYS A 125 8.11 13.74 3.88
N ASN A 126 7.38 14.85 4.02
CA ASN A 126 7.27 15.82 2.94
C ASN A 126 8.59 16.59 2.80
#